data_AF-A0A7S3HSQ7-F1
#
_entry.id   AF-A0A7S3HSQ7-F1
#
_cell.length_a   1.000
_cell.length_b   1.000
_cell.length_c   1.000
_cell.angle_alpha   90.00
_cell.angle_beta   90.00
_cell.angle_gamma   90.00
#
_symmetry.space_group_name_H-M   'P 1'
#
loop_
_entity.id
_entity.type
_entity.pdbx_description
1 polymer ?
#
loop_
_entity_poly.entity_id
_entity_poly.type
_entity_poly.pdbx_seq_one_letter_code
_entity_poly.pdbx_strand_id
1 'polypeptide(L)'
;TWVVRRVLANGVFVNTGLRSASQSPTVFRLAPFALNVSSSYEITLTVTTPQLQSAFSSVVVSVTPANVVAVLQGGSPRYMRLGETLVLDASKSYDQDKANKFGRAAGLSYYWSCVKLSPIFSSQCALDAPSFTSETLELSSAF
;
A
#
# COMPACT_ATOMS: atom_id res chain seq x y z
N THR A 1 -31.04 7.82 6.95
CA THR A 1 -29.81 8.25 7.64
C THR A 1 -28.79 7.15 7.63
N TRP A 2 -27.54 7.50 7.34
CA TRP A 2 -26.41 6.57 7.34
C TRP A 2 -25.58 6.70 8.62
N VAL A 3 -25.11 5.58 9.16
CA VAL A 3 -24.19 5.53 10.30
C VAL A 3 -23.08 4.53 9.99
N VAL A 4 -21.83 4.90 10.26
CA VAL A 4 -20.66 4.04 10.09
C VAL A 4 -20.00 3.83 11.45
N ARG A 5 -19.91 2.57 11.87
CA ARG A 5 -19.27 2.18 13.13
C ARG A 5 -18.09 1.26 12.83
N ARG A 6 -16.96 1.48 13.49
CA ARG A 6 -15.85 0.52 13.48
C ARG A 6 -16.16 -0.57 14.50
N VAL A 7 -15.92 -1.81 14.12
CA VAL A 7 -16.02 -2.98 15.01
C VAL A 7 -14.62 -3.26 15.55
N LEU A 8 -14.46 -3.16 16.86
CA LEU A 8 -13.21 -3.48 17.54
C LEU A 8 -13.08 -5.00 17.73
N ALA A 9 -11.86 -5.47 18.03
CA ALA A 9 -11.58 -6.90 18.23
C ALA A 9 -12.40 -7.55 19.36
N ASN A 10 -12.85 -6.76 20.33
CA ASN A 10 -13.74 -7.19 21.42
C ASN A 10 -15.24 -7.11 21.09
N GLY A 11 -15.59 -6.85 19.82
CA GLY A 11 -16.99 -6.72 19.35
C GLY A 11 -17.64 -5.37 19.65
N VAL A 12 -16.93 -4.42 20.27
CA VAL A 12 -17.48 -3.08 20.57
C VAL A 12 -17.57 -2.25 19.30
N PHE A 13 -18.70 -1.57 19.12
CA PHE A 13 -18.93 -0.63 18.03
C PHE A 13 -18.53 0.79 18.43
N VAL A 14 -17.65 1.41 17.65
CA VAL A 14 -17.24 2.81 17.83
C VAL A 14 -17.75 3.64 16.67
N ASN A 15 -18.54 4.68 16.96
CA ASN A 15 -19.01 5.59 15.91
C ASN A 15 -17.80 6.33 15.30
N THR A 16 -17.70 6.30 13.98
CA THR A 16 -16.57 6.89 13.25
C THR A 16 -16.77 8.35 12.91
N GLY A 17 -18.02 8.84 12.92
CA GLY A 17 -18.34 10.18 12.46
C GLY A 17 -18.25 10.38 10.94
N LEU A 18 -17.88 9.34 10.18
CA LEU A 18 -17.79 9.40 8.71
C LEU A 18 -19.12 9.81 8.08
N ARG A 19 -19.04 10.57 6.99
CA ARG A 19 -20.18 11.12 6.24
C ARG A 19 -20.07 10.74 4.77
N SER A 20 -21.23 10.54 4.13
CA SER A 20 -21.29 10.27 2.70
C SER A 20 -20.91 11.53 1.91
N ALA A 21 -20.10 11.35 0.88
CA ALA A 21 -19.82 12.33 -0.17
C ALA A 21 -20.79 12.21 -1.37
N SER A 22 -21.84 11.38 -1.26
CA SER A 22 -22.89 11.25 -2.27
C SER A 22 -24.01 12.25 -2.00
N GLN A 23 -24.56 12.83 -3.07
CA GLN A 23 -25.78 13.66 -3.01
C GLN A 23 -27.05 12.81 -3.02
N SER A 24 -26.97 11.54 -3.44
CA SER A 24 -28.12 10.63 -3.38
C SER A 24 -28.25 10.05 -1.97
N PRO A 25 -29.42 10.14 -1.32
CA PRO A 25 -29.63 9.58 0.02
C PRO A 25 -29.59 8.05 0.03
N THR A 26 -29.75 7.39 -1.12
CA THR A 26 -29.70 5.93 -1.26
C THR A 26 -28.28 5.40 -1.52
N VAL A 27 -27.30 6.28 -1.68
CA VAL A 27 -25.91 5.91 -1.98
C VAL A 27 -25.00 6.45 -0.88
N PHE A 28 -24.24 5.56 -0.25
CA PHE A 28 -23.16 5.95 0.66
C PHE A 28 -21.82 5.88 -0.06
N ARG A 29 -21.13 7.01 -0.20
CA ARG A 29 -19.82 7.09 -0.87
C ARG A 29 -18.80 7.72 0.05
N LEU A 30 -17.66 7.06 0.23
CA LEU A 30 -16.52 7.61 0.95
C LEU A 30 -15.42 8.02 -0.04
N ALA A 31 -14.56 8.94 0.39
CA ALA A 31 -13.32 9.20 -0.32
C ALA A 31 -12.41 7.96 -0.24
N PRO A 32 -11.50 7.74 -1.22
CA PRO A 32 -10.47 6.73 -1.11
C PRO A 32 -9.68 6.86 0.20
N PHE A 33 -9.26 5.74 0.79
CA PHE A 33 -8.50 5.70 2.04
C PHE A 33 -9.19 6.29 3.28
N ALA A 34 -10.52 6.51 3.24
CA ALA A 34 -11.28 6.98 4.39
C ALA A 34 -11.45 5.93 5.50
N LEU A 35 -11.23 4.66 5.18
CA LEU A 35 -11.28 3.54 6.12
C LEU A 35 -9.87 3.08 6.45
N ASN A 36 -9.64 2.72 7.70
CA ASN A 36 -8.36 2.21 8.16
C ASN A 36 -8.19 0.76 7.73
N VAL A 37 -6.99 0.43 7.27
CA VAL A 37 -6.57 -0.95 6.99
C VAL A 37 -6.65 -1.82 8.25
N SER A 38 -6.81 -3.13 8.07
CA SER A 38 -6.95 -4.12 9.15
C SER A 38 -8.07 -3.79 10.12
N SER A 39 -9.18 -3.26 9.59
CA SER A 39 -10.34 -2.86 10.38
C SER A 39 -11.63 -3.36 9.77
N SER A 40 -12.61 -3.67 10.61
CA SER A 40 -13.96 -3.98 10.17
C SER A 40 -14.92 -2.84 10.54
N TYR A 41 -15.87 -2.57 9.67
CA TYR A 41 -16.87 -1.52 9.83
C TYR A 41 -18.26 -2.08 9.58
N GLU A 42 -19.23 -1.68 10.39
CA GLU A 42 -20.65 -1.83 10.09
C GLU A 42 -21.19 -0.51 9.54
N ILE A 43 -21.82 -0.59 8.37
CA ILE A 43 -22.48 0.55 7.73
C ILE A 43 -23.97 0.27 7.72
N THR A 44 -24.74 1.16 8.36
CA THR A 44 -26.19 0.99 8.52
C THR A 44 -26.93 2.13 7.85
N LEU A 45 -27.91 1.78 7.03
CA LEU A 45 -28.93 2.70 6.50
C LEU A 45 -30.22 2.52 7.29
N THR A 46 -30.72 3.60 7.88
CA THR A 46 -32.06 3.66 8.45
C THR A 46 -32.94 4.54 7.57
N VAL A 47 -34.11 4.04 7.14
CA VAL A 47 -35.10 4.81 6.39
C VAL A 47 -36.31 5.02 7.30
N THR A 48 -36.82 6.25 7.33
CA THR A 48 -38.00 6.62 8.13
C THR A 48 -39.04 7.27 7.23
N THR A 49 -40.28 6.80 7.33
CA THR A 49 -41.44 7.36 6.62
C THR A 49 -41.93 8.65 7.29
N PRO A 50 -42.73 9.48 6.60
CA PRO A 50 -43.37 10.65 7.22
C PRO A 50 -44.26 10.29 8.43
N GLN A 51 -44.82 9.08 8.45
CA GLN A 51 -45.62 8.54 9.55
C GLN A 51 -44.77 7.97 10.70
N LEU A 52 -43.48 8.29 10.74
CA LEU A 52 -42.51 7.90 11.77
C LEU A 52 -42.23 6.39 11.87
N GLN A 53 -42.64 5.59 10.88
CA GLN A 53 -42.23 4.19 10.78
C GLN A 53 -40.81 4.10 10.23
N SER A 54 -39.97 3.25 10.80
CA SER A 54 -38.58 3.09 10.36
C SER A 54 -38.20 1.64 10.09
N ALA A 55 -37.28 1.45 9.15
CA ALA A 55 -36.63 0.18 8.85
C ALA A 55 -35.14 0.43 8.64
N PHE A 56 -34.30 -0.58 8.85
CA PHE A 56 -32.87 -0.48 8.63
C PHE A 56 -32.29 -1.71 7.95
N SER A 57 -31.13 -1.53 7.33
CA SER A 57 -30.30 -2.58 6.77
C SER A 57 -28.83 -2.24 7.02
N SER A 58 -28.00 -3.25 7.26
CA SER A 58 -26.57 -3.08 7.51
C SER A 58 -25.72 -4.01 6.66
N VAL A 59 -24.48 -3.58 6.43
CA VAL A 59 -23.42 -4.37 5.78
C VAL A 59 -22.15 -4.27 6.60
N VAL A 60 -21.43 -5.38 6.70
CA VAL A 60 -20.09 -5.41 7.29
C VAL A 60 -19.06 -5.32 6.18
N VAL A 61 -18.15 -4.36 6.31
CA VAL A 61 -17.02 -4.13 5.39
C VAL A 61 -15.74 -4.39 6.16
N SER A 62 -14.96 -5.38 5.71
CA SER A 62 -13.63 -5.66 6.23
C SER A 62 -12.57 -5.11 5.28
N VAL A 63 -11.70 -4.24 5.79
CA VAL A 63 -10.60 -3.65 5.05
C VAL A 63 -9.35 -4.48 5.33
N THR A 64 -8.96 -5.31 4.37
CA THR A 64 -7.74 -6.13 4.45
C THR A 64 -6.53 -5.35 3.93
N PRO A 65 -5.33 -5.61 4.47
CA PRO A 65 -4.09 -5.08 3.89
C PRO A 65 -3.94 -5.43 2.42
N ALA A 66 -3.48 -4.48 1.64
CA ALA A 66 -3.15 -4.67 0.23
C ALA A 66 -1.67 -5.07 0.06
N ASN A 67 -1.25 -5.32 -1.18
CA ASN A 67 0.12 -5.73 -1.47
C ASN A 67 1.07 -4.54 -1.48
N VAL A 68 2.31 -4.79 -1.07
CA VAL A 68 3.44 -3.92 -1.41
C VAL A 68 3.92 -4.29 -2.81
N VAL A 69 4.02 -3.29 -3.67
CA VAL A 69 4.45 -3.45 -5.06
C VAL A 69 5.87 -2.92 -5.20
N ALA A 70 6.82 -3.82 -5.44
CA ALA A 70 8.20 -3.48 -5.77
C ALA A 70 8.28 -3.02 -7.24
N VAL A 71 8.87 -1.84 -7.47
CA VAL A 71 9.04 -1.27 -8.80
C VAL A 71 10.50 -0.92 -8.98
N LEU A 72 11.20 -1.67 -9.83
CA LEU A 72 12.51 -1.30 -10.35
C LEU A 72 12.32 -0.45 -11.61
N GLN A 73 12.76 0.81 -11.56
CA GLN A 73 12.77 1.65 -12.75
C GLN A 73 13.70 1.05 -13.82
N GLY A 74 13.65 1.53 -15.07
CA GLY A 74 14.61 1.16 -16.13
C GLY A 74 14.61 -0.29 -16.59
N GLY A 75 13.67 -1.12 -16.11
CA GLY A 75 13.46 -2.50 -16.57
C GLY A 75 14.56 -3.50 -16.17
N SER A 76 14.35 -4.75 -16.58
CA SER A 76 15.32 -5.85 -16.51
C SER A 76 15.26 -6.68 -17.81
N PRO A 77 16.38 -7.23 -18.31
CA PRO A 77 17.75 -7.11 -17.80
C PRO A 77 18.36 -5.72 -18.03
N ARG A 78 19.47 -5.44 -17.32
CA ARG A 78 20.29 -4.24 -17.51
C ARG A 78 21.74 -4.64 -17.79
N TYR A 79 22.44 -3.80 -18.54
CA TYR A 79 23.83 -4.00 -18.92
C TYR A 79 24.64 -2.75 -18.56
N MET A 80 25.90 -2.95 -18.18
CA MET A 80 26.84 -1.90 -17.79
C MET A 80 28.22 -2.31 -18.32
N ARG A 81 29.00 -1.35 -18.84
CA ARG A 81 30.39 -1.61 -19.23
C ARG A 81 31.34 -1.50 -18.04
N LEU A 82 32.55 -2.01 -18.21
CA LEU A 82 33.62 -1.82 -17.23
C LEU A 82 33.93 -0.33 -17.08
N GLY A 83 34.07 0.12 -15.83
CA GLY A 83 34.33 1.52 -15.48
C GLY A 83 33.10 2.43 -15.53
N GLU A 84 31.93 1.91 -15.90
CA GLU A 84 30.66 2.64 -15.79
C GLU A 84 30.02 2.39 -14.41
N THR A 85 29.09 3.28 -14.07
CA THR A 85 28.23 3.16 -12.89
C THR A 85 26.80 2.88 -13.34
N LEU A 86 26.14 1.93 -12.68
CA LEU A 86 24.73 1.62 -12.89
C LEU A 86 23.94 1.88 -11.61
N VAL A 87 22.90 2.71 -11.72
CA VAL A 87 21.97 2.95 -10.60
C VAL A 87 20.70 2.13 -10.80
N LEU A 88 20.45 1.17 -9.91
CA LEU A 88 19.14 0.54 -9.77
C LEU A 88 18.29 1.41 -8.84
N ASP A 89 17.09 1.77 -9.31
CA ASP A 89 16.20 2.69 -8.58
C ASP A 89 14.88 1.99 -8.28
N ALA A 90 14.62 1.72 -7.00
CA ALA A 90 13.39 1.13 -6.48
C ALA A 90 12.49 2.16 -5.75
N SER A 91 12.77 3.46 -5.86
CA SER A 91 12.06 4.56 -5.19
C SER A 91 10.58 4.67 -5.55
N LYS A 92 10.17 4.11 -6.70
CA LYS A 92 8.77 4.06 -7.15
C LYS A 92 8.01 2.86 -6.62
N SER A 93 8.63 2.01 -5.80
CA SER A 93 7.89 0.98 -5.06
C SER A 93 6.86 1.65 -4.14
N TYR A 94 5.72 1.01 -3.96
CA TYR A 94 4.60 1.59 -3.19
C TYR A 94 3.84 0.53 -2.42
N ASP A 95 3.22 0.97 -1.33
CA ASP A 95 2.20 0.21 -0.62
C ASP A 95 0.83 0.68 -1.13
N GLN A 96 0.00 -0.24 -1.61
CA GLN A 96 -1.34 0.06 -2.13
C GLN A 96 -2.26 0.69 -1.07
N ASP A 97 -1.94 0.53 0.22
CA ASP A 97 -2.66 1.14 1.34
C ASP A 97 -2.23 2.58 1.65
N LYS A 98 -1.18 3.10 0.99
CA LYS A 98 -0.62 4.43 1.23
C LYS A 98 -0.85 5.35 0.04
N ALA A 99 -1.92 6.15 0.12
CA ALA A 99 -2.32 7.09 -0.92
C ALA A 99 -1.17 8.00 -1.38
N ASN A 100 -0.80 7.91 -2.66
CA ASN A 100 0.19 8.78 -3.31
C ASN A 100 1.55 8.85 -2.57
N LYS A 101 1.93 7.78 -1.87
CA LYS A 101 3.25 7.65 -1.26
C LYS A 101 4.03 6.54 -1.94
N PHE A 102 5.33 6.77 -2.09
CA PHE A 102 6.28 5.83 -2.69
C PHE A 102 7.51 5.77 -1.78
N GLY A 103 8.34 4.74 -1.94
CA GLY A 103 9.62 4.70 -1.26
C GLY A 103 9.50 4.62 0.27
N ARG A 104 10.52 5.15 0.93
CA ARG A 104 10.58 5.41 2.37
C ARG A 104 9.46 6.35 2.82
N ALA A 105 8.96 7.23 1.95
CA ALA A 105 7.82 8.10 2.28
C ALA A 105 6.50 7.31 2.43
N ALA A 106 6.41 6.10 1.86
CA ALA A 106 5.34 5.14 2.13
C ALA A 106 5.63 4.25 3.37
N GLY A 107 6.80 4.39 3.99
CA GLY A 107 7.27 3.55 5.10
C GLY A 107 7.95 2.26 4.66
N LEU A 108 8.35 2.16 3.39
CA LEU A 108 9.00 0.95 2.86
C LEU A 108 10.46 0.87 3.31
N SER A 109 10.90 -0.37 3.55
CA SER A 109 12.29 -0.72 3.80
C SER A 109 12.84 -1.52 2.62
N TYR A 110 14.14 -1.37 2.37
CA TYR A 110 14.79 -1.95 1.20
C TYR A 110 15.91 -2.90 1.63
N TYR A 111 16.06 -3.98 0.88
CA TYR A 111 17.16 -4.90 1.02
C TYR A 111 17.58 -5.38 -0.37
N TRP A 112 18.84 -5.17 -0.69
CA TRP A 112 19.47 -5.61 -1.92
C TRP A 112 20.40 -6.78 -1.63
N SER A 113 20.39 -7.77 -2.51
CA SER A 113 21.36 -8.87 -2.50
C SER A 113 21.81 -9.14 -3.92
N CYS A 114 22.95 -9.81 -4.06
CA CYS A 114 23.58 -10.01 -5.34
C CYS A 114 24.19 -11.40 -5.42
N VAL A 115 24.03 -12.03 -6.58
CA VAL A 115 24.55 -13.37 -6.87
C VAL A 115 25.18 -13.37 -8.27
N LYS A 116 26.29 -14.07 -8.42
CA LYS A 116 26.89 -14.35 -9.73
C LYS A 116 26.25 -15.61 -10.29
N LEU A 117 25.69 -15.54 -11.50
CA LEU A 117 25.08 -16.70 -12.17
C LEU A 117 26.05 -17.44 -13.10
N SER A 118 27.05 -16.74 -13.63
CA SER A 118 28.02 -17.25 -14.63
C SER A 118 29.39 -16.59 -14.41
N PRO A 119 30.53 -17.26 -14.71
CA PRO A 119 30.64 -18.63 -15.21
C PRO A 119 30.36 -19.71 -14.17
N ILE A 120 30.44 -19.37 -12.87
CA ILE A 120 30.16 -20.26 -11.75
C ILE A 120 29.18 -19.53 -10.82
N PHE A 121 28.15 -20.24 -10.35
CA PHE A 121 27.21 -19.69 -9.39
C PHE A 121 27.93 -19.33 -8.08
N SER A 122 27.70 -18.12 -7.56
CA SER A 122 28.17 -17.70 -6.24
C SER A 122 27.19 -16.74 -5.59
N SER A 123 26.98 -16.88 -4.28
CA SER A 123 26.24 -15.91 -3.46
C SER A 123 27.02 -14.62 -3.21
N GLN A 124 28.27 -14.55 -3.66
CA GLN A 124 29.08 -13.34 -3.66
C GLN A 124 29.19 -12.79 -5.08
N CYS A 125 29.04 -11.49 -5.22
CA CYS A 125 29.34 -10.79 -6.45
C CYS A 125 30.38 -9.69 -6.18
N ALA A 126 31.23 -9.43 -7.17
CA ALA A 126 32.26 -8.40 -7.10
C ALA A 126 31.69 -7.04 -7.55
N LEU A 127 30.62 -6.60 -6.88
CA LEU A 127 30.05 -5.27 -7.09
C LEU A 127 30.35 -4.43 -5.87
N ASP A 128 30.97 -3.28 -6.09
CA ASP A 128 31.12 -2.27 -5.04
C ASP A 128 29.79 -1.52 -4.93
N ALA A 129 29.22 -1.50 -3.74
CA ALA A 129 27.97 -0.80 -3.46
C ALA A 129 28.03 -0.09 -2.10
N PRO A 130 27.61 1.19 -2.01
CA PRO A 130 27.73 1.97 -0.78
C PRO A 130 26.68 1.60 0.28
N SER A 131 25.52 1.09 -0.13
CA SER A 131 24.46 0.65 0.80
C SER A 131 23.46 -0.30 0.14
N PHE A 132 23.19 -1.42 0.81
CA PHE A 132 22.18 -2.40 0.38
C PHE A 132 20.80 -2.16 1.01
N THR A 133 20.57 -1.03 1.69
CA THR A 133 19.30 -0.70 2.35
C THR A 133 18.67 0.61 1.88
N SER A 134 19.24 1.20 0.84
CA SER A 134 18.72 2.40 0.19
C SER A 134 17.66 2.05 -0.87
N GLU A 135 16.81 3.03 -1.21
CA GLU A 135 15.86 2.92 -2.34
C GLU A 135 16.60 2.77 -3.67
N THR A 136 17.80 3.32 -3.74
CA THR A 136 18.71 3.25 -4.88
C THR A 136 19.92 2.42 -4.52
N LEU A 137 20.37 1.58 -5.46
CA LEU A 137 21.62 0.84 -5.37
C LEU A 137 22.51 1.29 -6.52
N GLU A 138 23.60 1.97 -6.17
CA GLU A 138 24.65 2.32 -7.10
C GLU A 138 25.65 1.16 -7.17
N LEU A 139 25.86 0.65 -8.38
CA LEU A 139 26.77 -0.43 -8.69
C LEU A 139 27.92 0.13 -9.51
N SER A 140 29.14 -0.08 -9.06
CA SER A 140 30.34 0.15 -9.85
C SER A 140 31.09 -1.16 -10.04
N SER A 141 31.74 -1.30 -11.20
CA SER A 141 32.74 -2.34 -11.41
C SER A 141 34.10 -1.82 -10.93
N ALA A 142 34.77 -2.53 -10.04
CA ALA A 142 36.18 -2.30 -9.76
C ALA A 142 37.03 -2.54 -11.03
N PHE A 143 38.11 -1.75 -11.19
CA PHE A 143 39.13 -1.97 -12.21
C PHE A 143 39.99 -3.19 -11.91
#